data_AF-A0A093BZ78-F1
#
_entry.id   AF-A0A093BZ78-F1
#
_cell.length_a   1.000
_cell.length_b   1.000
_cell.length_c   1.000
_cell.angle_alpha   90.00
_cell.angle_beta   90.00
_cell.angle_gamma   90.00
#
_symmetry.space_group_name_H-M   'P 1'
#
loop_
_entity.id
_entity.type
_entity.pdbx_description
1 polymer ?
#
loop_
_entity_poly.entity_id
_entity_poly.type
_entity_poly.pdbx_seq_one_letter_code
_entity_poly.pdbx_strand_id
1 'polypeptide(L)' 'MRCWKTMAIFLLCSLLLSQTRSASLHRPQPRLARQRRMTPFWRGVSLRPVGASCRDNSECITMLCR' A
#
# COMPACT_ATOMS: atom_id res chain seq x y z
N MET A 1 23.00 -33.79 -29.07
CA MET A 1 22.31 -34.24 -27.84
C MET A 1 22.60 -33.37 -26.61
N ARG A 2 23.87 -33.06 -26.27
CA ARG A 2 24.22 -32.23 -25.09
C ARG A 2 23.80 -30.75 -25.19
N CYS A 3 23.87 -30.16 -26.39
CA CYS A 3 23.59 -28.73 -26.58
C CYS A 3 22.11 -28.36 -26.36
N TRP A 4 21.15 -29.24 -26.65
CA TRP A 4 19.73 -28.97 -26.37
C TRP A 4 19.48 -28.83 -24.86
N LYS A 5 20.16 -29.67 -24.08
CA LYS A 5 20.02 -29.72 -22.63
C LYS A 5 20.56 -28.44 -21.98
N THR A 6 21.66 -27.91 -22.47
CA THR A 6 22.18 -26.60 -22.03
C THR A 6 21.26 -25.46 -22.43
N MET A 7 20.71 -25.46 -23.64
CA MET A 7 19.74 -24.43 -24.07
C MET A 7 18.47 -24.45 -23.22
N ALA A 8 17.97 -25.64 -22.88
CA ALA A 8 16.81 -25.80 -22.00
C ALA A 8 17.07 -25.23 -20.59
N ILE A 9 18.27 -25.45 -20.04
CA ILE A 9 18.66 -24.90 -18.73
C ILE A 9 18.74 -23.36 -18.80
N PHE A 10 19.36 -22.80 -19.83
CA PHE A 10 19.45 -21.34 -20.01
C PHE A 10 18.08 -20.67 -20.14
N LEU A 11 17.17 -21.28 -20.90
CA LEU A 11 15.79 -20.79 -21.06
C LEU A 11 15.03 -20.85 -19.74
N LEU A 12 15.16 -21.94 -18.98
CA LEU A 12 14.53 -22.08 -17.68
C LEU A 12 15.03 -21.02 -16.69
N CYS A 13 16.34 -20.82 -16.59
CA CYS A 13 16.93 -19.80 -15.72
C CYS A 13 16.46 -18.38 -16.08
N SER A 14 16.37 -18.07 -17.38
CA SER A 14 15.89 -16.78 -17.88
C SER A 14 14.42 -16.54 -17.52
N LEU A 15 13.59 -17.59 -17.59
CA LEU A 15 12.18 -17.53 -17.22
C LEU A 15 12.01 -17.29 -15.71
N LEU A 16 12.76 -18.00 -14.87
CA LEU A 16 12.73 -17.78 -13.41
C LEU A 16 13.19 -16.36 -13.03
N LEU A 17 14.23 -15.83 -13.68
CA LEU A 17 14.68 -14.44 -13.46
C LEU A 17 13.61 -13.42 -13.88
N SER A 18 12.86 -13.69 -14.95
CA SER A 18 11.78 -12.83 -15.42
C SER A 18 10.57 -12.86 -14.48
N GLN A 19 10.25 -14.05 -13.94
CA GLN A 19 9.16 -14.23 -12.97
C GLN A 19 9.47 -13.53 -11.65
N THR A 20 10.71 -13.58 -11.15
CA THR A 20 11.12 -12.90 -9.90
C THR A 20 11.12 -11.37 -10.05
N ARG A 21 11.56 -10.84 -11.20
CA ARG A 21 11.43 -9.42 -11.52
C ARG A 21 9.97 -8.96 -11.61
N SER A 22 9.10 -9.81 -12.14
CA SER A 22 7.66 -9.53 -12.26
C SER A 22 6.89 -9.73 -10.95
N ALA A 23 7.31 -10.65 -10.07
CA ALA A 23 6.75 -10.84 -8.73
C ALA A 23 7.13 -9.69 -7.78
N SER A 24 8.29 -9.06 -7.99
CA SER A 24 8.69 -7.81 -7.34
C SER A 24 7.79 -6.62 -7.72
N LEU A 25 7.01 -6.71 -8.81
CA LEU A 25 5.94 -5.76 -9.12
C LEU A 25 4.66 -5.96 -8.29
N HIS A 26 4.69 -6.81 -7.25
CA HIS A 26 3.90 -6.51 -6.05
C HIS A 26 4.57 -5.36 -5.28
N ARG A 27 4.74 -4.23 -5.97
CA ARG A 27 4.66 -2.92 -5.33
C ARG A 27 3.39 -3.03 -4.48
N PRO A 28 3.46 -2.81 -3.16
CA PRO A 28 2.26 -2.50 -2.43
C PRO A 28 1.72 -1.28 -3.17
N GLN A 29 0.75 -1.50 -4.06
CA GLN A 29 -0.22 -0.49 -4.40
C GLN A 29 -0.48 0.16 -3.05
N PRO A 30 -0.31 1.48 -2.89
CA PRO A 30 -1.00 2.18 -1.83
C PRO A 30 -2.46 2.00 -2.21
N ARG A 31 -3.01 0.79 -1.99
CA ARG A 31 -4.42 0.48 -1.95
C ARG A 31 -4.88 1.55 -1.01
N LEU A 32 -5.47 2.61 -1.56
CA LEU A 32 -6.20 3.66 -0.87
C LEU A 32 -6.34 3.24 0.58
N ALA A 33 -5.36 3.63 1.41
CA ALA A 33 -5.13 2.95 2.70
C ALA A 33 -6.45 3.03 3.42
N ARG A 34 -7.21 1.92 3.39
CA ARG A 34 -8.66 1.97 3.53
C ARG A 34 -8.90 2.72 4.81
N GLN A 35 -9.36 3.97 4.69
CA GLN A 35 -9.27 4.93 5.79
C GLN A 35 -9.94 4.24 6.96
N ARG A 36 -9.12 3.82 7.93
CA ARG A 36 -9.49 2.81 8.91
C ARG A 36 -10.75 3.36 9.54
N ARG A 37 -11.90 2.70 9.35
CA ARG A 37 -13.19 3.23 9.81
C ARG A 37 -13.00 3.59 11.26
N MET A 38 -13.02 4.90 11.53
CA MET A 38 -12.83 5.45 12.84
C MET A 38 -13.88 4.78 13.75
N THR A 39 -13.45 4.22 14.88
CA THR A 39 -14.34 3.60 15.86
C THR A 39 -15.36 4.63 16.37
N PRO A 40 -16.59 4.26 16.73
CA PRO A 40 -17.57 5.24 17.24
C PRO A 40 -17.06 6.03 18.47
N PHE A 41 -16.02 5.55 19.15
CA PHE A 41 -15.28 6.25 20.20
C PHE A 41 -14.82 7.67 19.81
N TRP A 42 -14.48 7.94 18.54
CA TRP A 42 -14.09 9.29 18.11
C TRP A 42 -15.19 10.33 18.34
N ARG A 43 -16.46 9.94 18.45
CA ARG A 43 -17.55 10.85 18.84
C ARG A 43 -17.45 11.32 20.29
N GLY A 44 -16.84 10.52 21.18
CA GLY A 44 -16.65 10.85 22.59
C GLY A 44 -15.37 11.63 22.89
N VAL A 45 -14.40 11.64 21.97
CA VAL A 45 -13.09 12.29 22.18
C VAL A 45 -13.14 13.80 21.87
N SER A 46 -14.29 14.32 21.40
CA SER A 46 -14.46 15.72 20.94
C SER A 46 -13.49 16.17 19.82
N LEU A 47 -12.56 15.31 19.39
CA LEU A 47 -11.64 15.54 18.30
C LEU A 47 -12.31 15.19 16.97
N ARG A 48 -12.39 16.20 16.10
CA ARG A 48 -12.95 16.14 14.77
C ARG A 48 -12.00 15.40 13.82
N PRO A 49 -12.52 14.54 12.94
CA PRO A 49 -11.72 13.86 11.93
C PRO A 49 -11.30 14.81 10.80
N VAL A 50 -10.33 14.37 10.00
CA VAL A 50 -9.89 15.09 8.79
C VAL A 50 -11.07 15.26 7.83
N GLY A 51 -11.35 16.51 7.44
CA GLY A 51 -12.45 16.87 6.53
C GLY A 51 -13.77 17.25 7.22
N ALA A 52 -13.81 17.28 8.56
CA ALA A 52 -14.92 17.87 9.29
C ALA A 52 -14.78 19.40 9.39
N SER A 53 -15.90 20.12 9.41
CA SER A 53 -15.90 21.56 9.69
C SER A 53 -15.36 21.81 11.10
N CYS A 54 -14.39 22.72 11.20
CA CYS A 54 -13.73 23.13 12.43
C CYS A 54 -13.78 24.65 12.57
N ARG A 55 -13.77 25.12 13.82
CA ARG A 55 -13.72 26.54 14.17
C ARG A 55 -12.36 26.93 14.75
N ASP A 56 -11.73 26.01 15.49
CA ASP A 56 -10.39 26.15 16.07
C ASP A 56 -9.50 24.94 15.74
N ASN A 57 -8.19 25.16 15.66
CA ASN A 57 -7.22 24.11 15.33
C ASN A 57 -7.23 22.95 16.35
N SER A 58 -7.51 23.24 17.63
CA SER A 58 -7.56 22.25 18.72
C SER A 58 -8.75 21.30 18.63
N GLU A 59 -9.77 21.63 17.83
CA GLU A 59 -10.90 20.74 17.60
C GLU A 59 -10.53 19.57 16.70
N CYS A 60 -9.51 19.70 15.84
CA CYS A 60 -9.11 18.67 14.90
C CYS A 60 -8.06 17.72 15.51
N ILE A 61 -8.17 16.43 15.21
CA ILE A 61 -7.13 15.43 15.59
C ILE A 61 -5.73 15.81 15.07
N THR A 62 -5.68 16.50 13.93
CA THR A 62 -4.45 16.97 13.29
C THR A 62 -3.92 18.27 13.89
N MET A 63 -4.60 18.86 14.88
CA MET A 63 -4.30 20.19 15.42
C MET A 63 -4.25 21.28 14.34
N LEU A 64 -5.00 21.08 13.26
CA LEU A 64 -4.99 21.94 12.07
C LEU A 64 -6.40 22.00 11.49
N CYS A 65 -6.94 23.22 11.38
CA CYS A 65 -8.18 23.49 10.69
C CYS A 65 -7.88 23.97 9.25
N ARG A 66 -8.39 23.26 8.24
CA ARG A 66 -8.21 23.58 6.82
C ARG A 66 -9.46 23.25 6.01
#